data_AF-A0A2N2N421-F1
#
_entry.id   AF-A0A2N2N421-F1
#
_cell.length_a   1.000
_cell.length_b   1.000
_cell.length_c   1.000
_cell.angle_alpha   90.00
_cell.angle_beta   90.00
_cell.angle_gamma   90.00
#
_symmetry.space_group_name_H-M   'P 1'
#
loop_
_entity.id
_entity.type
_entity.pdbx_description
1 polymer ?
#
loop_
_entity_poly.entity_id
_entity_poly.type
_entity_poly.pdbx_seq_one_letter_code
_entity_poly.pdbx_strand_id
1 'polypeptide(L)'
;MKKWLKVVLSLLAVLAFFLGVWLIGRLINPNLNLDETALLRFVFVGIGLLIVLVVYLLTSKNKMWEVGTRQVVYMAIGAALFAVFSYLFNGTVFVVPSVSQVALRPAIAIPMFFGYAFGPVVGFFTGAVGNMFGDALTGFGLSPQWSVGNGLVGLISGMVWLFADKKKSINVVLLISAVLAAAVTVYYFLNPTTSNAMFYDVDNGIFGDAQISMFAGVSVLIGLAIVLIVRFVFGKNIDVAAAVTWSMLGNLLGIGFAAVSDIWINGYPPAIALVGEFLPSAGPNLIFAAVLVPILVAAYAAVQKQTGR
;
A
#
# COMPACT_ATOMS: atom_id res chain seq x y z
N MET A 1 -1.69 0.30 -32.98
CA MET A 1 -2.02 1.12 -31.79
C MET A 1 -0.74 1.57 -31.10
N LYS A 2 -0.54 2.88 -30.83
CA LYS A 2 0.67 3.41 -30.15
C LYS A 2 0.79 2.80 -28.73
N LYS A 3 2.01 2.54 -28.25
CA LYS A 3 2.28 1.89 -26.95
C LYS A 3 1.61 2.62 -25.77
N TRP A 4 1.65 3.96 -25.76
CA TRP A 4 1.01 4.77 -24.72
C TRP A 4 -0.52 4.63 -24.72
N LEU A 5 -1.16 4.48 -25.88
CA LEU A 5 -2.61 4.31 -25.98
C LEU A 5 -3.06 2.97 -25.39
N LYS A 6 -2.26 1.91 -25.54
CA LYS A 6 -2.50 0.62 -24.84
C LYS A 6 -2.53 0.80 -23.33
N VAL A 7 -1.57 1.56 -22.77
CA VAL A 7 -1.51 1.80 -21.33
C VAL A 7 -2.69 2.63 -20.85
N VAL A 8 -3.07 3.69 -21.57
CA VAL A 8 -4.26 4.47 -21.24
C VAL A 8 -5.51 3.58 -21.23
N LEU A 9 -5.70 2.73 -22.25
CA LEU A 9 -6.82 1.79 -22.29
C LEU A 9 -6.77 0.78 -21.14
N SER A 10 -5.59 0.29 -20.74
CA SER A 10 -5.44 -0.57 -19.57
C SER A 10 -5.82 0.13 -18.27
N LEU A 11 -5.42 1.39 -18.07
CA LEU A 11 -5.79 2.16 -16.89
C LEU A 11 -7.30 2.45 -16.86
N LEU A 12 -7.91 2.77 -18.01
CA LEU A 12 -9.36 2.89 -18.14
C LEU A 12 -10.07 1.57 -17.85
N ALA A 13 -9.48 0.43 -18.24
CA ALA A 13 -10.01 -0.88 -17.91
C ALA A 13 -9.93 -1.17 -16.39
N VAL A 14 -8.88 -0.73 -15.69
CA VAL A 14 -8.81 -0.82 -14.22
C VAL A 14 -9.90 0.03 -13.58
N LEU A 15 -10.10 1.27 -14.05
CA LEU A 15 -11.19 2.12 -13.57
C LEU A 15 -12.56 1.47 -13.79
N ALA A 16 -12.81 0.96 -15.00
CA ALA A 16 -14.03 0.25 -15.35
C ALA A 16 -14.23 -1.01 -14.50
N PHE A 17 -13.15 -1.73 -14.18
CA PHE A 17 -13.19 -2.88 -13.28
C PHE A 17 -13.62 -2.49 -11.86
N PHE A 18 -13.06 -1.40 -11.31
CA PHE A 18 -13.43 -0.89 -9.98
C PHE A 18 -14.90 -0.45 -9.95
N LEU A 19 -15.34 0.26 -11.00
CA LEU A 19 -16.76 0.61 -11.17
C LEU A 19 -17.63 -0.64 -11.26
N GLY A 20 -17.22 -1.65 -12.01
CA GLY A 20 -17.92 -2.93 -12.15
C GLY A 20 -18.07 -3.66 -10.81
N VAL A 21 -17.00 -3.71 -10.00
CA VAL A 21 -17.05 -4.32 -8.67
C VAL A 21 -18.03 -3.59 -7.74
N TRP A 22 -18.06 -2.26 -7.76
CA TRP A 22 -19.06 -1.51 -7.00
C TRP A 22 -20.48 -1.74 -7.52
N LEU A 23 -20.70 -1.60 -8.83
CA LEU A 23 -22.03 -1.71 -9.46
C LEU A 23 -22.64 -3.10 -9.31
N ILE A 24 -21.82 -4.16 -9.36
CA ILE A 24 -22.27 -5.54 -9.14
C ILE A 24 -22.35 -5.82 -7.64
N GLY A 25 -21.33 -5.43 -6.87
CA GLY A 25 -21.23 -5.68 -5.43
C GLY A 25 -22.44 -5.15 -4.66
N ARG A 26 -22.90 -3.93 -4.98
CA ARG A 26 -24.08 -3.32 -4.33
C ARG A 26 -25.40 -4.07 -4.57
N LEU A 27 -25.47 -4.90 -5.61
CA LEU A 27 -26.66 -5.73 -5.89
C LEU A 27 -26.67 -7.02 -5.06
N ILE A 28 -25.50 -7.48 -4.63
CA ILE A 28 -25.31 -8.77 -3.94
C ILE A 28 -25.18 -8.56 -2.43
N ASN A 29 -24.54 -7.48 -2.00
CA ASN A 29 -24.33 -7.15 -0.60
C ASN A 29 -24.48 -5.64 -0.38
N PRO A 30 -25.48 -5.18 0.41
CA PRO A 30 -25.68 -3.77 0.72
C PRO A 30 -24.44 -3.08 1.32
N ASN A 31 -23.59 -3.81 2.06
CA ASN A 31 -22.36 -3.27 2.66
C ASN A 31 -21.29 -2.91 1.62
N LEU A 32 -21.43 -3.37 0.37
CA LEU A 32 -20.54 -3.00 -0.74
C LEU A 32 -21.04 -1.78 -1.52
N ASN A 33 -22.19 -1.22 -1.15
CA ASN A 33 -22.65 0.02 -1.76
C ASN A 33 -21.91 1.20 -1.14
N LEU A 34 -21.24 1.98 -1.99
CA LEU A 34 -20.64 3.25 -1.59
C LEU A 34 -21.72 4.27 -1.19
N ASP A 35 -21.37 5.10 -0.21
CA ASP A 35 -22.14 6.24 0.27
C ASP A 35 -22.13 7.42 -0.73
N GLU A 36 -22.64 8.58 -0.30
CA GLU A 36 -22.66 9.81 -1.10
C GLU A 36 -21.25 10.28 -1.55
N THR A 37 -20.18 9.81 -0.91
CA THR A 37 -18.80 10.16 -1.25
C THR A 37 -18.26 9.34 -2.44
N ALA A 38 -19.04 8.41 -2.99
CA ALA A 38 -18.65 7.52 -4.08
C ALA A 38 -17.95 8.24 -5.24
N LEU A 39 -18.49 9.40 -5.68
CA LEU A 39 -17.90 10.17 -6.77
C LEU A 39 -16.48 10.62 -6.43
N LEU A 40 -16.25 11.18 -5.23
CA LEU A 40 -14.94 11.63 -4.78
C LEU A 40 -13.96 10.46 -4.65
N ARG A 41 -14.41 9.30 -4.15
CA ARG A 41 -13.59 8.08 -4.11
C ARG A 41 -13.08 7.72 -5.50
N PHE A 42 -13.93 7.78 -6.53
CA PHE A 42 -13.53 7.52 -7.92
C PHE A 42 -12.71 8.64 -8.56
N VAL A 43 -12.87 9.91 -8.13
CA VAL A 43 -11.95 10.99 -8.52
C VAL A 43 -10.53 10.66 -8.04
N PHE A 44 -10.36 10.23 -6.80
CA PHE A 44 -9.05 9.80 -6.29
C PHE A 44 -8.53 8.54 -6.98
N VAL A 45 -9.38 7.57 -7.34
CA VAL A 45 -8.96 6.47 -8.23
C VAL A 45 -8.37 7.03 -9.52
N GLY A 46 -9.04 8.01 -10.15
CA GLY A 46 -8.53 8.69 -11.34
C GLY A 46 -7.18 9.38 -11.13
N ILE A 47 -7.00 10.09 -10.01
CA ILE A 47 -5.72 10.73 -9.65
C ILE A 47 -4.62 9.69 -9.49
N GLY A 48 -4.87 8.59 -8.77
CA GLY A 48 -3.88 7.52 -8.61
C GLY A 48 -3.51 6.86 -9.94
N LEU A 49 -4.47 6.63 -10.84
CA LEU A 49 -4.21 6.13 -12.19
C LEU A 49 -3.42 7.15 -13.04
N LEU A 50 -3.66 8.46 -12.86
CA LEU A 50 -2.87 9.50 -13.50
C LEU A 50 -1.42 9.48 -13.01
N ILE A 51 -1.18 9.26 -11.72
CA ILE A 51 0.18 9.06 -11.17
C ILE A 51 0.86 7.89 -11.89
N VAL A 52 0.17 6.74 -12.04
CA VAL A 52 0.71 5.59 -12.80
C VAL A 52 1.03 5.97 -14.23
N LEU A 53 0.15 6.70 -14.91
CA LEU A 53 0.37 7.16 -16.27
C LEU A 53 1.58 8.08 -16.39
N VAL A 54 1.74 9.05 -15.48
CA VAL A 54 2.90 9.96 -15.47
C VAL A 54 4.19 9.17 -15.28
N VAL A 55 4.25 8.26 -14.30
CA VAL A 55 5.44 7.43 -14.08
C VAL A 55 5.74 6.58 -15.31
N TYR A 56 4.73 5.98 -15.94
CA TYR A 56 4.89 5.25 -17.20
C TYR A 56 5.44 6.16 -18.30
N LEU A 57 4.87 7.35 -18.52
CA LEU A 57 5.33 8.25 -19.59
C LEU A 57 6.79 8.63 -19.43
N LEU A 58 7.20 8.94 -18.20
CA LEU A 58 8.59 9.27 -17.84
C LEU A 58 9.56 8.08 -18.02
N THR A 59 9.07 6.84 -17.94
CA THR A 59 9.92 5.63 -17.91
C THR A 59 9.54 4.58 -18.97
N SER A 60 8.78 4.98 -19.99
CA SER A 60 8.09 4.10 -20.96
C SER A 60 9.02 3.24 -21.83
N LYS A 61 10.29 3.63 -21.90
CA LYS A 61 11.36 2.90 -22.60
C LYS A 61 11.80 1.64 -21.85
N ASN A 62 11.51 1.52 -20.56
CA ASN A 62 11.89 0.36 -19.77
C ASN A 62 10.97 -0.85 -20.06
N LYS A 63 11.56 -2.04 -20.21
CA LYS A 63 10.84 -3.29 -20.49
C LYS A 63 9.97 -3.77 -19.32
N MET A 64 10.22 -3.28 -18.10
CA MET A 64 9.43 -3.63 -16.91
C MET A 64 7.96 -3.16 -16.98
N TRP A 65 7.61 -2.33 -17.96
CA TRP A 65 6.22 -1.95 -18.28
C TRP A 65 5.52 -2.93 -19.23
N GLU A 66 6.22 -3.92 -19.77
CA GLU A 66 5.64 -4.89 -20.69
C GLU A 66 4.78 -5.91 -19.93
N VAL A 67 3.54 -6.07 -20.38
CA VAL A 67 2.59 -7.03 -19.82
C VAL A 67 2.39 -8.15 -20.84
N GLY A 68 2.96 -9.32 -20.55
CA GLY A 68 2.71 -10.56 -21.27
C GLY A 68 1.89 -11.54 -20.44
N THR A 69 1.75 -12.77 -20.94
CA THR A 69 0.94 -13.82 -20.29
C THR A 69 1.39 -14.11 -18.86
N ARG A 70 2.72 -14.14 -18.61
CA ARG A 70 3.26 -14.40 -17.26
C ARG A 70 2.87 -13.29 -16.29
N GLN A 71 2.97 -12.03 -16.69
CA GLN A 71 2.59 -10.89 -15.87
C GLN A 71 1.10 -10.93 -15.52
N VAL A 72 0.23 -11.30 -16.47
CA VAL A 72 -1.21 -11.49 -16.21
C VAL A 72 -1.45 -12.57 -15.16
N VAL A 73 -0.75 -13.70 -15.27
CA VAL A 73 -0.85 -14.79 -14.26
C VAL A 73 -0.35 -14.33 -12.89
N TYR A 74 0.79 -13.63 -12.81
CA TYR A 74 1.31 -13.12 -11.54
C TYR A 74 0.39 -12.05 -10.93
N MET A 75 -0.25 -11.21 -11.75
CA MET A 75 -1.26 -10.26 -11.30
C MET A 75 -2.45 -10.97 -10.65
N ALA A 76 -2.98 -12.01 -11.30
CA ALA A 76 -4.10 -12.80 -10.77
C ALA A 76 -3.73 -13.53 -9.47
N ILE A 77 -2.58 -14.23 -9.44
CA ILE A 77 -2.09 -14.93 -8.25
C ILE A 77 -1.85 -13.94 -7.11
N GLY A 78 -1.16 -12.83 -7.38
CA GLY A 78 -0.87 -11.82 -6.37
C GLY A 78 -2.14 -11.20 -5.80
N ALA A 79 -3.08 -10.82 -6.65
CA ALA A 79 -4.36 -10.26 -6.21
C ALA A 79 -5.17 -11.27 -5.37
N ALA A 80 -5.21 -12.54 -5.76
CA ALA A 80 -5.88 -13.59 -5.01
C ALA A 80 -5.22 -13.84 -3.64
N LEU A 81 -3.89 -13.95 -3.60
CA LEU A 81 -3.15 -14.09 -2.34
C LEU A 81 -3.40 -12.88 -1.44
N PHE A 82 -3.28 -11.66 -1.97
CA PHE A 82 -3.47 -10.47 -1.16
C PHE A 82 -4.91 -10.34 -0.64
N ALA A 83 -5.92 -10.67 -1.46
CA ALA A 83 -7.32 -10.68 -1.03
C ALA A 83 -7.57 -11.72 0.08
N VAL A 84 -7.13 -12.97 -0.10
CA VAL A 84 -7.36 -14.06 0.86
C VAL A 84 -6.62 -13.81 2.17
N PHE A 85 -5.36 -13.40 2.12
CA PHE A 85 -4.60 -13.10 3.33
C PHE A 85 -5.07 -11.81 4.00
N SER A 86 -5.56 -10.81 3.24
CA SER A 86 -6.21 -9.64 3.85
C SER A 86 -7.51 -10.05 4.55
N TYR A 87 -8.33 -10.89 3.94
CA TYR A 87 -9.53 -11.44 4.59
C TYR A 87 -9.19 -12.18 5.89
N LEU A 88 -8.17 -13.05 5.85
CA LEU A 88 -7.73 -13.79 7.02
C LEU A 88 -7.22 -12.85 8.12
N PHE A 89 -6.25 -11.98 7.82
CA PHE A 89 -5.59 -11.18 8.87
C PHE A 89 -6.42 -9.96 9.31
N ASN A 90 -7.14 -9.30 8.41
CA ASN A 90 -8.00 -8.17 8.78
C ASN A 90 -9.23 -8.64 9.56
N GLY A 91 -9.74 -9.84 9.26
CA GLY A 91 -10.89 -10.45 9.94
C GLY A 91 -10.57 -11.16 11.25
N THR A 92 -9.31 -11.61 11.47
CA THR A 92 -8.97 -12.47 12.63
C THR A 92 -7.81 -11.99 13.50
N VAL A 93 -7.04 -10.96 13.11
CA VAL A 93 -5.79 -10.58 13.80
C VAL A 93 -5.70 -9.07 14.04
N PHE A 94 -6.19 -8.65 15.21
CA PHE A 94 -5.98 -7.35 15.86
C PHE A 94 -6.26 -6.09 15.00
N VAL A 95 -7.47 -5.53 15.15
CA VAL A 95 -7.73 -4.13 14.77
C VAL A 95 -6.77 -3.25 15.56
N VAL A 96 -6.01 -2.41 14.87
CA VAL A 96 -5.10 -1.46 15.52
C VAL A 96 -5.93 -0.25 15.93
N PRO A 97 -5.76 0.28 17.15
CA PRO A 97 -6.39 1.53 17.53
C PRO A 97 -6.04 2.64 16.50
N SER A 98 -7.03 3.07 15.72
CA SER A 98 -6.95 3.96 14.54
C SER A 98 -8.27 4.74 14.39
N VAL A 99 -8.34 5.83 13.62
CA VAL A 99 -9.61 6.55 13.39
C VAL A 99 -10.49 5.93 12.29
N SER A 100 -9.95 4.96 11.55
CA SER A 100 -10.68 4.11 10.59
C SER A 100 -10.28 2.64 10.74
N GLN A 101 -10.97 1.73 10.03
CA GLN A 101 -10.76 0.28 10.09
C GLN A 101 -9.36 -0.14 9.59
N VAL A 102 -8.36 0.00 10.45
CA VAL A 102 -6.97 -0.38 10.20
C VAL A 102 -6.64 -1.58 11.06
N ALA A 103 -6.16 -2.65 10.44
CA ALA A 103 -5.69 -3.86 11.12
C ALA A 103 -4.15 -3.96 11.06
N LEU A 104 -3.57 -4.89 11.83
CA LEU A 104 -2.23 -5.37 11.52
C LEU A 104 -2.27 -6.14 10.20
N ARG A 105 -1.53 -5.68 9.19
CA ARG A 105 -1.63 -6.20 7.82
C ARG A 105 -0.35 -6.91 7.34
N PRO A 106 -0.03 -8.12 7.86
CA PRO A 106 1.08 -8.92 7.31
C PRO A 106 0.97 -9.13 5.79
N ALA A 107 -0.26 -9.21 5.27
CA ALA A 107 -0.56 -9.39 3.86
C ALA A 107 -0.01 -8.27 2.96
N ILE A 108 0.29 -7.07 3.49
CA ILE A 108 0.86 -5.96 2.70
C ILE A 108 2.21 -6.31 2.06
N ALA A 109 2.93 -7.27 2.63
CA ALA A 109 4.17 -7.77 2.05
C ALA A 109 3.96 -8.42 0.66
N ILE A 110 2.73 -8.84 0.32
CA ILE A 110 2.40 -9.46 -0.97
C ILE A 110 2.53 -8.46 -2.13
N PRO A 111 1.79 -7.33 -2.19
CA PRO A 111 1.97 -6.36 -3.28
C PRO A 111 3.37 -5.77 -3.32
N MET A 112 4.01 -5.59 -2.17
CA MET A 112 5.41 -5.18 -2.07
C MET A 112 6.35 -6.16 -2.77
N PHE A 113 6.27 -7.44 -2.41
CA PHE A 113 7.06 -8.50 -3.01
C PHE A 113 6.73 -8.71 -4.49
N PHE A 114 5.45 -8.73 -4.88
CA PHE A 114 5.05 -8.92 -6.28
C PHE A 114 5.51 -7.75 -7.17
N GLY A 115 5.45 -6.53 -6.64
CA GLY A 115 6.04 -5.35 -7.28
C GLY A 115 7.53 -5.53 -7.49
N TYR A 116 8.26 -5.90 -6.43
CA TYR A 116 9.69 -6.15 -6.51
C TYR A 116 10.04 -7.34 -7.43
N ALA A 117 9.36 -8.46 -7.37
CA ALA A 117 9.76 -9.67 -8.10
C ALA A 117 9.35 -9.63 -9.58
N PHE A 118 8.17 -9.05 -9.88
CA PHE A 118 7.54 -9.17 -11.19
C PHE A 118 7.28 -7.83 -11.89
N GLY A 119 7.61 -6.72 -11.23
CA GLY A 119 7.60 -5.38 -11.82
C GLY A 119 6.46 -4.48 -11.33
N PRO A 120 6.55 -3.18 -11.64
CA PRO A 120 5.65 -2.15 -11.12
C PRO A 120 4.19 -2.38 -11.51
N VAL A 121 3.93 -2.88 -12.72
CA VAL A 121 2.55 -3.16 -13.17
C VAL A 121 1.93 -4.30 -12.38
N VAL A 122 2.71 -5.36 -12.12
CA VAL A 122 2.23 -6.50 -11.35
C VAL A 122 1.94 -6.09 -9.91
N GLY A 123 2.88 -5.37 -9.28
CA GLY A 123 2.68 -4.81 -7.94
C GLY A 123 1.46 -3.91 -7.85
N PHE A 124 1.25 -3.03 -8.83
CA PHE A 124 0.09 -2.15 -8.89
C PHE A 124 -1.22 -2.93 -8.87
N PHE A 125 -1.37 -3.88 -9.79
CA PHE A 125 -2.59 -4.66 -9.90
C PHE A 125 -2.80 -5.55 -8.67
N THR A 126 -1.74 -6.22 -8.19
CA THR A 126 -1.80 -7.05 -6.98
C THR A 126 -2.30 -6.24 -5.79
N GLY A 127 -1.76 -5.04 -5.55
CA GLY A 127 -2.19 -4.19 -4.45
C GLY A 127 -3.60 -3.64 -4.64
N ALA A 128 -3.90 -3.12 -5.83
CA ALA A 128 -5.17 -2.47 -6.10
C ALA A 128 -6.34 -3.44 -6.07
N VAL A 129 -6.27 -4.51 -6.86
CA VAL A 129 -7.36 -5.49 -6.98
C VAL A 129 -7.41 -6.38 -5.75
N GLY A 130 -6.27 -6.80 -5.22
CA GLY A 130 -6.22 -7.65 -4.02
C GLY A 130 -6.79 -6.96 -2.80
N ASN A 131 -6.50 -5.67 -2.59
CA ASN A 131 -7.11 -4.91 -1.49
C ASN A 131 -8.62 -4.79 -1.65
N MET A 132 -9.11 -4.42 -2.84
CA MET A 132 -10.54 -4.20 -3.07
C MET A 132 -11.37 -5.45 -2.75
N PHE A 133 -10.89 -6.63 -3.17
CA PHE A 133 -11.55 -7.89 -2.80
C PHE A 133 -11.33 -8.27 -1.34
N GLY A 134 -10.14 -8.03 -0.78
CA GLY A 134 -9.86 -8.28 0.64
C GLY A 134 -10.82 -7.52 1.55
N ASP A 135 -11.03 -6.23 1.31
CA ASP A 135 -11.94 -5.39 2.09
C ASP A 135 -13.40 -5.83 1.91
N ALA A 136 -13.80 -6.16 0.67
CA ALA A 136 -15.13 -6.67 0.37
C ALA A 136 -15.43 -8.00 1.09
N LEU A 137 -14.46 -8.92 1.16
CA LEU A 137 -14.57 -10.21 1.85
C LEU A 137 -14.58 -10.06 3.38
N THR A 138 -13.81 -9.09 3.90
CA THR A 138 -13.74 -8.82 5.35
C THR A 138 -15.01 -8.16 5.87
N GLY A 139 -15.78 -7.50 5.00
CA GLY A 139 -16.95 -6.72 5.38
C GLY A 139 -16.64 -5.26 5.75
N PHE A 140 -15.43 -4.78 5.42
CA PHE A 140 -15.02 -3.38 5.61
C PHE A 140 -15.69 -2.43 4.59
N GLY A 141 -16.41 -2.98 3.61
CA GLY A 141 -16.99 -2.24 2.51
C GLY A 141 -15.96 -1.95 1.41
N LEU A 142 -16.31 -1.04 0.50
CA LEU A 142 -15.45 -0.68 -0.61
C LEU A 142 -14.76 0.67 -0.35
N SER A 143 -13.43 0.68 -0.44
CA SER A 143 -12.64 1.91 -0.47
C SER A 143 -11.74 1.91 -1.72
N PRO A 144 -12.28 2.27 -2.90
CA PRO A 144 -11.54 2.29 -4.17
C PRO A 144 -10.25 3.11 -4.12
N GLN A 145 -10.27 4.26 -3.43
CA GLN A 145 -9.11 5.13 -3.25
C GLN A 145 -8.01 4.47 -2.40
N TRP A 146 -8.38 3.77 -1.34
CA TRP A 146 -7.45 2.99 -0.50
C TRP A 146 -6.88 1.81 -1.27
N SER A 147 -7.72 1.17 -2.09
CA SER A 147 -7.29 0.10 -3.00
C SER A 147 -6.23 0.62 -3.97
N VAL A 148 -6.45 1.76 -4.61
CA VAL A 148 -5.42 2.40 -5.45
C VAL A 148 -4.17 2.78 -4.65
N GLY A 149 -4.31 3.26 -3.41
CA GLY A 149 -3.18 3.47 -2.51
C GLY A 149 -2.32 2.21 -2.30
N ASN A 150 -2.96 1.07 -2.04
CA ASN A 150 -2.28 -0.24 -1.95
C ASN A 150 -1.65 -0.66 -3.29
N GLY A 151 -2.29 -0.33 -4.42
CA GLY A 151 -1.68 -0.47 -5.73
C GLY A 151 -0.40 0.35 -5.86
N LEU A 152 -0.40 1.61 -5.44
CA LEU A 152 0.80 2.46 -5.45
C LEU A 152 1.92 1.89 -4.57
N VAL A 153 1.59 1.26 -3.43
CA VAL A 153 2.58 0.53 -2.60
C VAL A 153 3.33 -0.51 -3.44
N GLY A 154 2.60 -1.37 -4.15
CA GLY A 154 3.18 -2.40 -5.00
C GLY A 154 3.91 -1.84 -6.22
N LEU A 155 3.34 -0.82 -6.87
CA LEU A 155 3.97 -0.14 -8.01
C LEU A 155 5.35 0.42 -7.65
N ILE A 156 5.41 1.20 -6.58
CA ILE A 156 6.63 1.86 -6.13
C ILE A 156 7.65 0.83 -5.66
N SER A 157 7.22 -0.24 -5.00
CA SER A 157 8.10 -1.37 -4.66
C SER A 157 8.81 -1.96 -5.89
N GLY A 158 8.11 -2.01 -7.04
CA GLY A 158 8.67 -2.46 -8.32
C GLY A 158 9.46 -1.42 -9.11
N MET A 159 9.40 -0.15 -8.74
CA MET A 159 10.12 0.92 -9.45
C MET A 159 11.64 0.79 -9.36
N VAL A 160 12.17 -0.02 -8.43
CA VAL A 160 13.61 -0.28 -8.34
C VAL A 160 14.24 -0.72 -9.67
N TRP A 161 13.49 -1.46 -10.50
CA TRP A 161 13.96 -1.95 -11.80
C TRP A 161 13.97 -0.89 -12.90
N LEU A 162 13.44 0.30 -12.62
CA LEU A 162 13.53 1.44 -13.51
C LEU A 162 14.89 2.16 -13.40
N PHE A 163 15.69 1.83 -12.38
CA PHE A 163 17.00 2.44 -12.13
C PHE A 163 18.13 1.48 -12.50
N ALA A 164 19.10 1.98 -13.27
CA ALA A 164 20.28 1.21 -13.65
C ALA A 164 21.20 0.91 -12.45
N ASP A 165 21.38 1.90 -11.56
CA ASP A 165 22.14 1.74 -10.32
C ASP A 165 21.20 1.57 -9.13
N LYS A 166 20.97 0.31 -8.75
CA LYS A 166 20.16 -0.04 -7.57
C LYS A 166 20.75 0.51 -6.27
N LYS A 167 22.08 0.58 -6.12
CA LYS A 167 22.69 1.07 -4.87
C LYS A 167 22.43 2.56 -4.70
N LYS A 168 22.63 3.34 -5.76
CA LYS A 168 22.33 4.78 -5.74
C LYS A 168 20.84 5.03 -5.50
N SER A 169 19.96 4.26 -6.14
CA SER A 169 18.52 4.41 -5.94
C SER A 169 18.10 4.14 -4.50
N ILE A 170 18.64 3.09 -3.86
CA ILE A 170 18.41 2.80 -2.43
C ILE A 170 18.76 4.01 -1.55
N ASN A 171 19.92 4.64 -1.75
CA ASN A 171 20.34 5.77 -0.91
C ASN A 171 19.39 6.98 -1.03
N VAL A 172 18.94 7.29 -2.26
CA VAL A 172 17.97 8.36 -2.50
C VAL A 172 16.62 8.03 -1.86
N VAL A 173 16.15 6.79 -2.03
CA VAL A 173 14.87 6.30 -1.47
C VAL A 173 14.90 6.33 0.06
N LEU A 174 16.02 5.94 0.69
CA LEU A 174 16.21 6.04 2.14
C LEU A 174 16.12 7.49 2.61
N LEU A 175 16.78 8.43 1.93
CA LEU A 175 16.74 9.84 2.31
C LEU A 175 15.32 10.40 2.23
N ILE A 176 14.62 10.16 1.12
CA ILE A 176 13.23 10.61 0.95
C ILE A 176 12.34 10.00 2.05
N SER A 177 12.47 8.70 2.29
CA SER A 177 11.67 8.01 3.30
C SER A 177 11.96 8.50 4.71
N ALA A 178 13.22 8.79 5.04
CA ALA A 178 13.61 9.33 6.34
C ALA A 178 13.03 10.74 6.56
N VAL A 179 13.04 11.60 5.54
CA VAL A 179 12.43 12.92 5.60
C VAL A 179 10.91 12.81 5.79
N LEU A 180 10.24 11.93 5.04
CA LEU A 180 8.79 11.71 5.18
C LEU A 180 8.43 11.16 6.58
N ALA A 181 9.17 10.17 7.06
CA ALA A 181 8.98 9.59 8.39
C ALA A 181 9.16 10.64 9.49
N ALA A 182 10.23 11.43 9.42
CA ALA A 182 10.49 12.51 10.37
C ALA A 182 9.39 13.58 10.32
N ALA A 183 8.97 14.01 9.12
CA ALA A 183 7.94 15.03 8.96
C ALA A 183 6.60 14.61 9.57
N VAL A 184 6.14 13.38 9.32
CA VAL A 184 4.87 12.90 9.87
C VAL A 184 4.96 12.67 11.38
N THR A 185 6.09 12.18 11.89
CA THR A 185 6.26 12.03 13.35
C THR A 185 6.36 13.39 14.06
N VAL A 186 7.01 14.39 13.48
CA VAL A 186 6.95 15.77 14.01
C VAL A 186 5.51 16.27 14.01
N TYR A 187 4.76 16.02 12.94
CA TYR A 187 3.35 16.41 12.86
C TYR A 187 2.48 15.75 13.93
N TYR A 188 2.77 14.49 14.32
CA TYR A 188 2.15 13.85 15.49
C TYR A 188 2.39 14.63 16.78
N PHE A 189 3.64 14.99 17.07
CA PHE A 189 3.98 15.73 18.30
C PHE A 189 3.41 17.15 18.32
N LEU A 190 3.11 17.74 17.17
CA LEU A 190 2.39 19.01 17.06
C LEU A 190 0.87 18.85 17.25
N ASN A 191 0.32 17.64 17.18
CA ASN A 191 -1.11 17.33 17.30
C ASN A 191 -1.38 16.16 18.28
N PRO A 192 -0.90 16.24 19.54
CA PRO A 192 -0.94 15.11 20.49
C PRO A 192 -2.35 14.74 20.94
N THR A 193 -3.33 15.64 20.79
CA THR A 193 -4.72 15.44 21.21
C THR A 193 -5.59 14.81 20.12
N THR A 194 -5.00 14.31 19.04
CA THR A 194 -5.75 13.66 17.96
C THR A 194 -6.45 12.41 18.51
N SER A 195 -7.77 12.36 18.41
CA SER A 195 -8.56 11.24 18.92
C SER A 195 -8.44 10.00 18.04
N ASN A 196 -8.77 8.86 18.64
CA ASN A 196 -8.75 7.52 18.09
C ASN A 196 -10.18 7.02 18.02
N ALA A 197 -10.89 7.43 16.97
CA ALA A 197 -12.33 7.25 16.83
C ALA A 197 -12.80 5.79 16.81
N MET A 198 -11.91 4.81 16.60
CA MET A 198 -12.27 3.38 16.59
C MET A 198 -11.91 2.66 17.90
N PHE A 199 -11.33 3.34 18.89
CA PHE A 199 -11.02 2.73 20.19
C PHE A 199 -12.16 2.96 21.19
N TYR A 200 -12.78 1.86 21.61
CA TYR A 200 -13.87 1.86 22.60
C TYR A 200 -13.48 0.98 23.79
N ASP A 201 -13.60 1.54 24.99
CA ASP A 201 -13.39 0.85 26.25
C ASP A 201 -14.49 1.29 27.22
N VAL A 202 -15.60 0.56 27.18
CA VAL A 202 -16.84 0.89 27.88
C VAL A 202 -16.63 0.87 29.39
N ASP A 203 -15.83 -0.07 29.89
CA ASP A 203 -15.54 -0.22 31.33
C ASP A 203 -14.78 0.99 31.88
N ASN A 204 -13.96 1.64 31.05
CA ASN A 204 -13.23 2.85 31.38
C ASN A 204 -13.88 4.15 30.86
N GLY A 205 -15.08 4.07 30.27
CA GLY A 205 -15.84 5.23 29.79
C GLY A 205 -15.28 5.89 28.53
N ILE A 206 -14.51 5.16 27.71
CA ILE A 206 -13.89 5.65 26.49
C ILE A 206 -14.73 5.25 25.27
N PHE A 207 -15.09 6.24 24.44
CA PHE A 207 -15.98 6.08 23.29
C PHE A 207 -15.42 6.78 22.05
N GLY A 208 -14.25 6.34 21.58
CA GLY A 208 -13.57 6.93 20.41
C GLY A 208 -12.85 8.26 20.70
N ASP A 209 -12.77 8.65 21.96
CA ASP A 209 -12.15 9.89 22.45
C ASP A 209 -10.73 9.69 23.02
N ALA A 210 -10.25 8.44 23.11
CA ALA A 210 -8.86 8.15 23.44
C ALA A 210 -7.91 8.80 22.44
N GLN A 211 -6.75 9.26 22.90
CA GLN A 211 -5.75 9.84 22.02
C GLN A 211 -4.95 8.76 21.28
N ILE A 212 -4.46 9.08 20.09
CA ILE A 212 -3.50 8.23 19.38
C ILE A 212 -2.25 8.04 20.23
N SER A 213 -1.96 6.78 20.56
CA SER A 213 -0.86 6.42 21.45
C SER A 213 0.50 6.84 20.87
N MET A 214 1.47 7.09 21.75
CA MET A 214 2.85 7.38 21.34
C MET A 214 3.41 6.26 20.46
N PHE A 215 3.08 5.01 20.75
CA PHE A 215 3.51 3.85 19.96
C PHE A 215 3.03 3.95 18.51
N ALA A 216 1.76 4.28 18.29
CA ALA A 216 1.22 4.53 16.95
C ALA A 216 1.84 5.79 16.31
N GLY A 217 2.01 6.87 17.09
CA GLY A 217 2.58 8.13 16.62
C GLY A 217 4.04 8.05 16.13
N VAL A 218 4.85 7.18 16.73
CA VAL A 218 6.27 6.97 16.33
C VAL A 218 6.49 5.68 15.54
N SER A 219 5.43 4.93 15.23
CA SER A 219 5.49 3.63 14.55
C SER A 219 6.24 3.66 13.22
N VAL A 220 6.11 4.74 12.45
CA VAL A 220 6.84 4.92 11.19
C VAL A 220 8.35 5.11 11.42
N LEU A 221 8.78 5.80 12.49
CA LEU A 221 10.20 5.88 12.85
C LEU A 221 10.75 4.52 13.31
N ILE A 222 9.96 3.77 14.07
CA ILE A 222 10.33 2.39 14.46
C ILE A 222 10.50 1.54 13.20
N GLY A 223 9.55 1.59 12.27
CA GLY A 223 9.63 0.91 10.98
C GLY A 223 10.87 1.31 10.18
N LEU A 224 11.16 2.61 10.07
CA LEU A 224 12.37 3.13 9.42
C LEU A 224 13.65 2.57 10.08
N ALA A 225 13.72 2.57 11.41
CA ALA A 225 14.86 2.05 12.14
C ALA A 225 15.10 0.56 11.84
N ILE A 226 14.02 -0.25 11.78
CA ILE A 226 14.11 -1.67 11.43
C ILE A 226 14.56 -1.84 9.97
N VAL A 227 14.02 -1.05 9.04
CA VAL A 227 14.47 -1.05 7.63
C VAL A 227 15.96 -0.72 7.52
N LEU A 228 16.46 0.24 8.29
CA LEU A 228 17.88 0.57 8.35
C LEU A 228 18.71 -0.59 8.90
N ILE A 229 18.25 -1.26 9.96
CA ILE A 229 18.91 -2.46 10.49
C ILE A 229 19.00 -3.53 9.40
N VAL A 230 17.89 -3.83 8.71
CA VAL A 230 17.86 -4.79 7.60
C VAL A 230 18.82 -4.38 6.49
N ARG A 231 18.88 -3.08 6.15
CA ARG A 231 19.83 -2.57 5.15
C ARG A 231 21.29 -2.83 5.54
N PHE A 232 21.65 -2.68 6.82
CA PHE A 232 23.02 -2.94 7.29
C PHE A 232 23.31 -4.45 7.40
N VAL A 233 22.41 -5.22 7.99
CA VAL A 233 22.54 -6.69 8.14
C VAL A 233 22.66 -7.37 6.78
N PHE A 234 21.84 -6.96 5.81
CA PHE A 234 21.86 -7.48 4.44
C PHE A 234 22.65 -6.58 3.49
N GLY A 235 23.62 -5.79 3.97
CA GLY A 235 24.33 -4.79 3.15
C GLY A 235 25.04 -5.37 1.92
N LYS A 236 25.40 -6.66 1.96
CA LYS A 236 25.97 -7.40 0.81
C LYS A 236 24.90 -7.90 -0.18
N ASN A 237 23.68 -8.13 0.28
CA ASN A 237 22.56 -8.56 -0.54
C ASN A 237 21.76 -7.34 -1.02
N ILE A 238 22.17 -6.82 -2.19
CA ILE A 238 21.58 -5.62 -2.79
C ILE A 238 20.10 -5.83 -3.10
N ASP A 239 19.68 -7.04 -3.44
CA ASP A 239 18.31 -7.35 -3.83
C ASP A 239 17.34 -7.29 -2.64
N VAL A 240 17.72 -7.89 -1.50
CA VAL A 240 16.94 -7.76 -0.25
C VAL A 240 16.88 -6.31 0.20
N ALA A 241 18.02 -5.62 0.19
CA ALA A 241 18.07 -4.21 0.57
C ALA A 241 17.21 -3.35 -0.36
N ALA A 242 17.29 -3.55 -1.67
CA ALA A 242 16.47 -2.88 -2.67
C ALA A 242 14.97 -3.09 -2.39
N ALA A 243 14.55 -4.35 -2.25
CA ALA A 243 13.16 -4.70 -2.03
C ALA A 243 12.59 -4.01 -0.80
N VAL A 244 13.24 -4.14 0.36
CA VAL A 244 12.75 -3.56 1.63
C VAL A 244 12.71 -2.04 1.55
N THR A 245 13.74 -1.41 1.00
CA THR A 245 13.85 0.05 0.94
C THR A 245 12.78 0.65 0.02
N TRP A 246 12.56 0.04 -1.15
CA TRP A 246 11.53 0.48 -2.09
C TRP A 246 10.12 0.18 -1.59
N SER A 247 9.93 -0.92 -0.86
CA SER A 247 8.68 -1.22 -0.18
C SER A 247 8.36 -0.24 0.95
N MET A 248 9.38 0.25 1.67
CA MET A 248 9.19 1.33 2.65
C MET A 248 8.67 2.60 1.97
N LEU A 249 9.33 3.06 0.90
CA LEU A 249 8.86 4.25 0.18
C LEU A 249 7.48 4.04 -0.42
N GLY A 250 7.24 2.86 -1.01
CA GLY A 250 5.93 2.51 -1.55
C GLY A 250 4.84 2.56 -0.50
N ASN A 251 5.10 2.04 0.70
CA ASN A 251 4.17 2.14 1.82
C ASN A 251 3.90 3.58 2.23
N LEU A 252 4.94 4.39 2.43
CA LEU A 252 4.80 5.79 2.84
C LEU A 252 4.00 6.61 1.82
N LEU A 253 4.27 6.44 0.53
CA LEU A 253 3.58 7.21 -0.52
C LEU A 253 2.20 6.64 -0.86
N GLY A 254 2.03 5.32 -0.89
CA GLY A 254 0.77 4.68 -1.23
C GLY A 254 -0.28 4.79 -0.11
N ILE A 255 0.12 4.55 1.13
CA ILE A 255 -0.77 4.77 2.29
C ILE A 255 -0.95 6.27 2.54
N GLY A 256 0.08 7.08 2.29
CA GLY A 256 -0.01 8.54 2.35
C GLY A 256 -1.05 9.06 1.37
N PHE A 257 -1.05 8.57 0.13
CA PHE A 257 -2.08 8.90 -0.87
C PHE A 257 -3.49 8.55 -0.39
N ALA A 258 -3.67 7.35 0.18
CA ALA A 258 -4.97 6.91 0.68
C ALA A 258 -5.48 7.81 1.82
N ALA A 259 -4.69 7.98 2.88
CA ALA A 259 -5.07 8.79 4.03
C ALA A 259 -5.30 10.26 3.67
N VAL A 260 -4.43 10.83 2.82
CA VAL A 260 -4.58 12.22 2.35
C VAL A 260 -5.88 12.38 1.58
N SER A 261 -6.32 11.37 0.80
CA SER A 261 -7.61 11.45 0.09
C SER A 261 -8.82 11.58 1.01
N ASP A 262 -8.76 11.06 2.23
CA ASP A 262 -9.87 11.11 3.19
C ASP A 262 -10.10 12.50 3.80
N ILE A 263 -9.14 13.42 3.64
CA ILE A 263 -9.35 14.85 3.94
C ILE A 263 -10.49 15.42 3.09
N TRP A 264 -10.56 15.04 1.81
CA TRP A 264 -11.60 15.51 0.89
C TRP A 264 -12.82 14.59 0.84
N ILE A 265 -12.60 13.28 0.96
CA ILE A 265 -13.69 12.29 0.85
C ILE A 265 -14.54 12.28 2.13
N ASN A 266 -13.91 12.19 3.30
CA ASN A 266 -14.59 12.08 4.59
C ASN A 266 -14.61 13.41 5.37
N GLY A 267 -14.00 14.47 4.83
CA GLY A 267 -13.92 15.78 5.50
C GLY A 267 -12.99 15.78 6.72
N TYR A 268 -12.05 14.83 6.79
CA TYR A 268 -11.16 14.70 7.94
C TYR A 268 -10.20 15.90 8.03
N PRO A 269 -10.02 16.49 9.23
CA PRO A 269 -8.90 17.39 9.47
C PRO A 269 -7.57 16.69 9.13
N PRO A 270 -6.55 17.41 8.65
CA PRO A 270 -5.26 16.80 8.30
C PRO A 270 -4.61 16.02 9.47
N ALA A 271 -4.86 16.44 10.72
CA ALA A 271 -4.48 15.68 11.91
C ALA A 271 -5.12 14.29 11.94
N ILE A 272 -6.43 14.17 11.73
CA ILE A 272 -7.15 12.89 11.73
C ILE A 272 -6.65 11.99 10.60
N ALA A 273 -6.48 12.51 9.38
CA ALA A 273 -5.96 11.73 8.26
C ALA A 273 -4.52 11.25 8.49
N LEU A 274 -3.60 12.14 8.88
CA LEU A 274 -2.17 11.79 8.96
C LEU A 274 -1.79 11.11 10.27
N VAL A 275 -2.36 11.54 11.39
CA VAL A 275 -2.06 10.98 12.72
C VAL A 275 -3.00 9.82 13.04
N GLY A 276 -4.27 9.94 12.69
CA GLY A 276 -5.30 8.95 13.01
C GLY A 276 -5.36 7.77 12.06
N GLU A 277 -5.04 7.92 10.76
CA GLU A 277 -5.13 6.83 9.77
C GLU A 277 -3.77 6.43 9.23
N PHE A 278 -2.99 7.41 8.73
CA PHE A 278 -1.72 7.12 8.08
C PHE A 278 -0.73 6.49 9.04
N LEU A 279 -0.48 7.06 10.23
CA LEU A 279 0.50 6.51 11.17
C LEU A 279 0.12 5.09 11.64
N PRO A 280 -1.13 4.81 12.09
CA PRO A 280 -1.55 3.46 12.47
C PRO A 280 -1.52 2.44 11.33
N SER A 281 -1.62 2.87 10.07
CA SER A 281 -1.55 1.97 8.90
C SER A 281 -0.12 1.79 8.38
N ALA A 282 0.55 2.90 8.07
CA ALA A 282 1.89 2.89 7.48
C ALA A 282 2.94 2.34 8.45
N GLY A 283 2.87 2.66 9.74
CA GLY A 283 3.86 2.20 10.71
C GLY A 283 3.98 0.68 10.82
N PRO A 284 2.89 -0.03 11.17
CA PRO A 284 2.88 -1.50 11.20
C PRO A 284 3.25 -2.13 9.86
N ASN A 285 2.80 -1.55 8.74
CA ASN A 285 3.19 -2.03 7.41
C ASN A 285 4.70 -2.01 7.19
N LEU A 286 5.42 -1.01 7.71
CA LEU A 286 6.88 -0.98 7.62
C LEU A 286 7.56 -2.09 8.43
N ILE A 287 7.00 -2.44 9.58
CA ILE A 287 7.49 -3.56 10.40
C ILE A 287 7.32 -4.86 9.61
N PHE A 288 6.14 -5.11 9.04
CA PHE A 288 5.89 -6.29 8.20
C PHE A 288 6.74 -6.29 6.93
N ALA A 289 6.94 -5.13 6.30
CA ALA A 289 7.83 -5.02 5.15
C ALA A 289 9.26 -5.43 5.51
N ALA A 290 9.78 -4.93 6.63
CA ALA A 290 11.15 -5.21 7.06
C ALA A 290 11.37 -6.67 7.47
N VAL A 291 10.34 -7.39 7.91
CA VAL A 291 10.44 -8.80 8.32
C VAL A 291 10.13 -9.75 7.16
N LEU A 292 9.00 -9.55 6.47
CA LEU A 292 8.47 -10.53 5.51
C LEU A 292 9.06 -10.38 4.11
N VAL A 293 9.32 -9.15 3.65
CA VAL A 293 9.88 -8.94 2.28
C VAL A 293 11.25 -9.60 2.12
N PRO A 294 12.21 -9.51 3.07
CA PRO A 294 13.47 -10.24 2.96
C PRO A 294 13.29 -11.75 2.79
N ILE A 295 12.37 -12.34 3.55
CA ILE A 295 12.09 -13.77 3.53
C ILE A 295 11.54 -14.17 2.16
N LEU A 296 10.55 -13.43 1.66
CA LEU A 296 9.94 -13.68 0.35
C LEU A 296 10.95 -13.54 -0.79
N VAL A 297 11.79 -12.51 -0.75
CA VAL A 297 12.84 -12.29 -1.76
C VAL A 297 13.89 -13.40 -1.72
N ALA A 298 14.34 -13.79 -0.53
CA ALA A 298 15.31 -14.88 -0.37
C ALA A 298 14.73 -16.23 -0.83
N ALA A 299 13.48 -16.53 -0.47
CA ALA A 299 12.79 -17.74 -0.91
C ALA A 299 12.62 -17.77 -2.44
N TYR A 300 12.23 -16.65 -3.04
CA TYR A 300 12.10 -16.55 -4.49
C TYR A 300 13.43 -16.74 -5.21
N ALA A 301 14.51 -16.10 -4.73
CA ALA A 301 15.84 -16.28 -5.28
C ALA A 301 16.32 -17.75 -5.19
N ALA A 302 15.97 -18.47 -4.11
CA ALA A 302 16.28 -19.88 -3.97
C ALA A 302 15.53 -20.74 -5.00
N VAL A 303 14.24 -20.46 -5.23
CA VAL A 303 13.42 -21.14 -6.25
C VAL A 303 13.95 -20.87 -7.66
N GLN A 304 14.32 -19.62 -7.96
CA GLN A 304 14.94 -19.25 -9.24
C GLN A 304 16.22 -20.04 -9.51
N LYS A 305 17.09 -20.14 -8.49
CA LYS A 305 18.32 -20.93 -8.56
C LYS A 305 18.05 -22.42 -8.80
N GLN A 306 17.04 -22.99 -8.15
CA GLN A 306 16.66 -24.40 -8.33
C GLN A 306 16.04 -24.70 -9.70
N THR A 307 15.24 -23.77 -10.22
CA THR A 307 14.50 -23.95 -11.47
C THR A 307 15.28 -23.49 -12.71
N GLY A 308 16.50 -22.96 -12.54
CA GLY A 308 17.35 -22.46 -13.61
C GLY A 308 16.75 -21.25 -14.35
N ARG A 309 15.93 -20.45 -13.66
CA ARG A 309 15.17 -19.33 -14.21
C ARG A 309 15.46 -18.01 -13.51
#